data_AF-A0ABD2WD38-F1
#
_entry.id   AF-A0ABD2WD38-F1
#
_cell.length_a   1.000
_cell.length_b   1.000
_cell.length_c   1.000
_cell.angle_alpha   90.00
_cell.angle_beta   90.00
_cell.angle_gamma   90.00
#
_symmetry.space_group_name_H-M   'P 1'
#
loop_
_entity.id
_entity.type
_entity.pdbx_description
1 polymer ?
#
loop_
_entity_poly.entity_id
_entity_poly.type
_entity_poly.pdbx_seq_one_letter_code
_entity_poly.pdbx_strand_id
1 'polypeptide(L)'
;MHEYAQDAMTYVRAYGRPDLFVTFTCNPTWEEIKELLFDGQSSSDRHDIIARVFKQKLKSLMDFIVIYCIFGETRCWIYSIEW
;
A
#
# COMPACT_ATOMS: atom_id res chain seq x y z
N MET A 1 -14.83 -0.08 7.58
CA MET A 1 -15.01 -1.45 7.01
C MET A 1 -16.19 -1.53 6.05
N HIS A 2 -17.40 -1.07 6.41
CA HIS A 2 -18.56 -1.13 5.50
C HIS A 2 -18.41 -0.26 4.22
N GLU A 3 -17.88 0.95 4.33
CA GLU A 3 -17.71 1.85 3.16
C GLU A 3 -16.68 1.31 2.15
N TYR A 4 -15.50 0.87 2.59
CA TYR A 4 -14.50 0.29 1.69
C TYR A 4 -14.98 -0.96 0.95
N ALA A 5 -15.79 -1.79 1.62
CA ALA A 5 -16.44 -2.92 0.97
C ALA A 5 -17.46 -2.45 -0.08
N GLN A 6 -18.24 -1.40 0.20
CA GLN A 6 -19.19 -0.84 -0.76
C GLN A 6 -18.50 -0.20 -1.97
N ASP A 7 -17.38 0.48 -1.77
CA ASP A 7 -16.56 1.05 -2.85
C ASP A 7 -15.97 -0.04 -3.74
N ALA A 8 -15.41 -1.09 -3.14
CA ALA A 8 -14.91 -2.24 -3.86
C ALA A 8 -16.02 -2.95 -4.66
N MET A 9 -17.22 -3.11 -4.07
CA MET A 9 -18.35 -3.71 -4.77
C MET A 9 -18.88 -2.85 -5.91
N THR A 10 -18.88 -1.53 -5.76
CA THR A 10 -19.24 -0.59 -6.83
C THR A 10 -18.24 -0.66 -7.98
N TYR A 11 -16.96 -0.74 -7.65
CA TYR A 11 -15.89 -0.93 -8.61
C TYR A 11 -16.04 -2.24 -9.40
N VAL A 12 -16.30 -3.36 -8.71
CA VAL A 12 -16.50 -4.67 -9.35
C VAL A 12 -17.74 -4.65 -10.25
N ARG A 13 -18.81 -3.95 -9.85
CA ARG A 13 -19.99 -3.77 -10.72
C ARG A 13 -19.67 -2.96 -11.98
N ALA A 14 -18.81 -1.96 -11.89
CA ALA A 14 -18.47 -1.08 -13.01
C ALA A 14 -17.45 -1.69 -13.98
N TYR A 15 -16.45 -2.40 -13.46
CA TYR A 15 -15.29 -2.87 -14.23
C TYR A 15 -15.17 -4.39 -14.33
N GLY A 16 -16.01 -5.14 -13.62
CA GLY A 16 -15.95 -6.59 -13.55
C GLY A 16 -15.04 -7.10 -12.43
N ARG A 17 -14.73 -8.40 -12.46
CA ARG A 17 -13.87 -9.02 -11.46
C ARG A 17 -12.42 -8.50 -11.56
N PRO A 18 -11.72 -8.31 -10.43
CA PRO A 18 -10.30 -7.98 -10.47
C PRO A 18 -9.47 -9.21 -10.88
N ASP A 19 -8.39 -8.96 -11.62
CA ASP A 19 -7.40 -9.99 -11.95
C ASP A 19 -6.35 -10.17 -10.84
N LEU A 20 -6.08 -9.11 -10.07
CA LEU A 20 -5.12 -9.08 -8.97
C LEU A 20 -5.80 -8.66 -7.66
N PHE A 21 -5.49 -9.39 -6.58
CA PHE A 21 -5.83 -9.01 -5.21
C PHE A 21 -4.56 -9.09 -4.37
N VAL A 22 -4.02 -7.93 -3.99
CA VAL A 22 -2.68 -7.79 -3.38
C VAL A 22 -2.79 -7.23 -1.98
N THR A 23 -2.21 -7.93 -1.00
CA THR A 23 -2.01 -7.41 0.35
C THR A 23 -0.57 -6.95 0.51
N PHE A 24 -0.38 -5.68 0.89
CA PHE A 24 0.93 -5.11 1.16
C PHE A 24 1.02 -4.65 2.62
N THR A 25 1.85 -5.34 3.41
CA THR A 25 1.95 -5.11 4.85
C THR A 25 3.23 -4.37 5.19
N CYS A 26 3.14 -3.34 6.03
CA CYS A 26 4.30 -2.65 6.55
C CYS A 26 5.11 -3.55 7.48
N ASN A 27 6.44 -3.56 7.32
CA ASN A 27 7.34 -4.23 8.26
C ASN A 27 8.13 -3.17 9.07
N PRO A 28 7.87 -3.03 10.39
CA PRO A 28 8.57 -2.06 11.24
C PRO A 28 10.09 -2.31 11.34
N THR A 29 10.56 -3.49 10.93
CA THR A 29 11.99 -3.86 10.99
C THR A 29 12.78 -3.51 9.73
N TRP A 30 12.14 -2.87 8.74
CA TRP A 30 12.81 -2.36 7.55
C TRP A 30 13.99 -1.45 7.91
N GLU A 31 15.08 -1.59 7.15
CA GLU A 31 16.32 -0.84 7.36
C GLU A 31 16.09 0.66 7.26
N GLU A 32 15.27 1.11 6.31
CA GLU A 32 14.94 2.53 6.13
C GLU A 32 14.19 3.12 7.33
N ILE A 33 13.51 2.29 8.14
CA ILE A 33 12.89 2.73 9.39
C ILE A 33 13.97 2.84 10.47
N LYS A 34 14.78 1.78 10.63
CA LYS A 34 15.82 1.71 11.66
C LYS A 34 16.86 2.82 11.53
N GLU A 35 17.27 3.15 10.31
CA GLU A 35 18.23 4.22 10.03
C GLU A 35 17.72 5.62 10.41
N LEU A 36 16.39 5.79 10.49
CA LEU A 36 15.76 7.07 10.83
C LEU A 36 15.38 7.17 12.33
N LEU A 37 15.56 6.10 13.10
CA LEU A 37 15.33 6.09 14.54
C LEU A 37 16.53 6.70 15.27
N PHE A 38 16.25 7.48 16.31
CA PHE A 38 17.30 7.91 17.24
C PHE A 38 17.64 6.80 18.25
N ASP A 39 18.82 6.89 18.85
CA ASP A 39 19.26 5.94 19.89
C ASP A 39 18.22 5.82 21.01
N GLY A 40 17.83 4.58 21.30
CA GLY A 40 16.81 4.27 22.31
C GLY A 40 15.35 4.41 21.84
N GLN A 41 15.09 4.88 20.61
CA GLN A 41 13.74 4.86 20.04
C GLN A 41 13.42 3.49 19.41
N SER A 42 12.20 3.03 19.62
CA SER A 42 11.60 1.94 18.87
C SER A 42 10.81 2.47 17.68
N SER A 43 10.54 1.61 16.70
CA SER A 43 9.67 1.94 15.57
C SER A 43 8.28 2.41 16.03
N SER A 44 7.78 1.83 17.12
CA SER A 44 6.49 2.21 17.73
C SER A 44 6.48 3.61 18.34
N ASP A 45 7.65 4.20 18.59
CA ASP A 45 7.72 5.59 19.07
C ASP A 45 7.63 6.60 17.93
N ARG A 46 7.80 6.15 16.68
CA ARG A 46 7.91 6.99 15.47
C ARG A 46 7.01 6.51 14.35
N HIS A 47 5.70 6.56 14.59
CA HIS A 47 4.68 6.19 13.60
C HIS A 47 4.78 7.01 12.32
N ASP A 48 5.27 8.25 12.39
CA ASP A 48 5.52 9.12 11.24
C ASP A 48 6.55 8.53 10.28
N ILE A 49 7.62 7.92 10.80
CA ILE A 49 8.66 7.26 10.01
C ILE A 49 8.07 6.02 9.33
N ILE A 50 7.39 5.16 10.10
CA ILE A 50 6.74 3.96 9.56
C ILE A 50 5.81 4.33 8.42
N ALA A 51 4.92 5.32 8.65
CA ALA A 51 3.94 5.74 7.67
C ALA A 51 4.59 6.30 6.39
N ARG A 52 5.68 7.06 6.53
CA ARG A 52 6.42 7.63 5.40
C ARG A 52 7.11 6.54 4.58
N VAL A 53 7.81 5.61 5.22
CA VAL A 53 8.48 4.50 4.52
C VAL A 53 7.47 3.60 3.83
N PHE A 54 6.38 3.24 4.52
CA PHE A 54 5.29 2.45 3.93
C PHE A 54 4.71 3.14 2.69
N LYS A 55 4.39 4.43 2.78
CA LYS A 55 3.85 5.20 1.64
C LYS A 55 4.80 5.22 0.45
N GLN A 56 6.11 5.35 0.67
CA GLN A 56 7.09 5.33 -0.41
C GLN A 56 7.15 3.96 -1.09
N LYS A 57 7.18 2.87 -0.32
CA LYS A 57 7.19 1.51 -0.87
C LYS A 57 5.88 1.16 -1.58
N LEU A 58 4.73 1.57 -1.02
CA LEU A 58 3.44 1.42 -1.67
C LEU A 58 3.40 2.16 -3.01
N LYS A 59 3.89 3.41 -3.06
CA LYS A 59 4.00 4.16 -4.31
C LYS A 59 4.87 3.42 -5.33
N SER A 60 6.03 2.93 -4.92
CA SER A 60 6.91 2.15 -5.80
C SER A 60 6.23 0.90 -6.34
N LEU A 61 5.43 0.20 -5.52
CA LEU A 61 4.66 -0.97 -5.95
C LEU A 61 3.57 -0.58 -6.96
N MET A 62 2.85 0.51 -6.71
CA MET A 62 1.81 1.00 -7.62
C MET A 62 2.40 1.45 -8.96
N ASP A 63 3.53 2.16 -8.94
CA ASP A 63 4.24 2.55 -10.16
C ASP A 63 4.70 1.29 -10.92
N PHE A 64 5.23 0.28 -10.23
CA PHE A 64 5.62 -1.02 -10.81
C PHE A 64 4.46 -1.71 -11.54
N ILE A 65 3.27 -1.74 -10.95
CA ILE A 65 2.11 -2.40 -11.55
C ILE A 65 1.50 -1.55 -12.67
N VAL A 66 1.28 -0.25 -12.42
CA VAL A 66 0.43 0.62 -13.26
C VAL A 66 1.23 1.37 -14.33
N ILE A 67 2.44 1.83 -14.03
CA ILE A 67 3.27 2.62 -14.95
C ILE A 67 4.16 1.71 -15.78
N TYR A 68 4.83 0.76 -15.12
CA TYR A 68 5.70 -0.19 -15.82
C TYR A 68 4.91 -1.35 -16.46
N CYS A 69 3.58 -1.42 -16.23
CA CYS A 69 2.66 -2.34 -16.90
C CYS A 69 3.13 -3.80 -16.90
N ILE A 70 3.73 -4.28 -15.81
CA ILE A 70 4.33 -5.62 -15.75
C ILE A 70 3.31 -6.76 -15.97
N PHE A 71 2.04 -6.49 -15.69
CA PHE A 71 0.92 -7.41 -15.91
C PHE A 71 0.07 -7.01 -17.12
N GLY A 72 0.58 -6.12 -17.98
CA GLY A 72 -0.18 -5.45 -19.04
C GLY A 72 -0.76 -4.11 -18.60
N GLU A 73 -1.52 -3.48 -19.50
CA GLU A 73 -2.13 -2.19 -19.26
C GLU A 73 -3.18 -2.25 -18.14
N THR A 74 -3.04 -1.39 -17.13
CA THR A 74 -3.99 -1.34 -16.02
C THR A 74 -5.22 -0.54 -16.42
N ARG A 75 -6.35 -1.23 -16.61
CA ARG A 75 -7.63 -0.58 -16.95
C ARG A 75 -8.19 0.27 -15.80
N CYS A 76 -8.04 -0.22 -14.58
CA CYS A 76 -8.55 0.41 -13.37
C CYS A 76 -7.82 -0.20 -12.16
N TRP A 77 -7.77 0.52 -11.04
CA TRP A 77 -7.28 0.00 -9.77
C TRP A 77 -7.92 0.73 -8.59
N ILE A 78 -7.93 0.09 -7.42
CA ILE A 78 -8.37 0.67 -6.14
C ILE A 78 -7.51 0.05 -5.03
N TYR A 79 -7.17 0.82 -4.00
CA TYR A 79 -6.56 0.31 -2.78
C TYR A 79 -7.13 1.06 -1.57
N SER A 80 -7.13 0.39 -0.42
CA SER A 80 -7.33 1.01 0.89
C SER A 80 -6.05 0.86 1.72
N ILE A 81 -5.86 1.76 2.67
CA ILE A 81 -4.79 1.66 3.66
C ILE A 81 -5.47 1.61 5.03
N GLU A 82 -5.09 0.64 5.84
CA GLU A 82 -5.52 0.48 7.21
C GLU A 82 -4.31 0.70 8.13
N TRP A 83 -4.55 1.35 9.27
CA TRP A 83 -3.53 1.69 10.28
C TRP A 83 -3.83 0.98 11.59
#